data_AF-X0ZJU9-F1
#
_entry.id   AF-X0ZJU9-F1
#
_cell.length_a   1.000
_cell.length_b   1.000
_cell.length_c   1.000
_cell.angle_alpha   90.00
_cell.angle_beta   90.00
_cell.angle_gamma   90.00
#
_symmetry.space_group_name_H-M   'P 1'
#
loop_
_entity.id
_entity.type
_entity.pdbx_description
1 polymer ?
#
loop_
_entity_poly.entity_id
_entity_poly.type
_entity_poly.pdbx_seq_one_letter_code
_entity_poly.pdbx_strand_id
1 'polypeptide(L)'
;MSIARSKNRKKREKRSKILKFLGFLSIIASIFFISLLIFPIYLIGKIGTDLPDIDELTPREQSLTTEIYASDGSLLAYLHAEEDRKIVPLSEISKYVIDATI
;
A
#
# COMPACT_ATOMS: atom_id res chain seq x y z
N MET A 1 -27.12 -54.74 40.34
CA MET A 1 -25.85 -54.02 40.09
C MET A 1 -25.65 -53.56 38.61
N SER A 2 -26.69 -53.52 37.76
CA SER A 2 -26.55 -53.34 36.29
C SER A 2 -26.75 -51.91 35.75
N ILE A 3 -27.40 -51.01 36.51
CA ILE A 3 -27.80 -49.67 36.01
C ILE A 3 -26.59 -48.70 35.94
N ALA A 4 -25.59 -48.88 36.81
CA ALA A 4 -24.41 -48.01 36.86
C ALA A 4 -23.51 -48.11 35.60
N ARG A 5 -23.45 -49.28 34.94
CA ARG A 5 -22.63 -49.50 33.72
C ARG A 5 -23.19 -48.77 32.48
N SER A 6 -24.51 -48.69 32.36
CA SER A 6 -25.20 -48.02 31.23
C SER A 6 -24.97 -46.50 31.22
N LYS A 7 -25.05 -45.87 32.41
CA LYS A 7 -24.89 -44.42 32.58
C LYS A 7 -23.48 -43.94 32.17
N ASN A 8 -22.45 -44.74 32.48
CA ASN A 8 -21.07 -44.47 32.10
C ASN A 8 -20.81 -44.62 30.59
N ARG A 9 -21.52 -45.53 29.90
CA ARG A 9 -21.39 -45.75 28.45
C ARG A 9 -21.91 -44.55 27.65
N LYS A 10 -23.08 -44.02 28.00
CA LYS A 10 -23.66 -42.79 27.39
C LYS A 10 -22.78 -41.54 27.63
N LYS A 11 -22.14 -41.45 28.80
CA LYS A 11 -21.22 -40.34 29.13
C LYS A 11 -19.93 -40.40 28.30
N ARG A 12 -19.43 -41.61 27.99
CA ARG A 12 -18.23 -41.85 27.17
C ARG A 12 -18.46 -41.54 25.68
N GLU A 13 -19.64 -41.85 25.14
CA GLU A 13 -20.03 -41.45 23.77
C GLU A 13 -20.22 -39.93 23.61
N LYS A 14 -20.84 -39.26 24.60
CA LYS A 14 -20.93 -37.78 24.56
C LYS A 14 -19.54 -37.13 24.56
N ARG A 15 -18.61 -37.64 25.39
CA ARG A 15 -17.21 -37.17 25.39
C ARG A 15 -16.51 -37.38 24.04
N SER A 16 -16.71 -38.52 23.37
CA SER A 16 -16.05 -38.77 22.08
C SER A 16 -16.61 -37.86 20.97
N LYS A 17 -17.90 -37.54 20.98
CA LYS A 17 -18.50 -36.56 20.05
C LYS A 17 -17.96 -35.15 20.28
N ILE A 18 -17.82 -34.72 21.53
CA ILE A 18 -17.26 -33.41 21.89
C ILE A 18 -15.79 -33.31 21.47
N LEU A 19 -14.98 -34.36 21.71
CA LEU A 19 -13.57 -34.37 21.31
C LEU A 19 -13.39 -34.31 19.79
N LYS A 20 -14.25 -35.00 19.02
CA LYS A 20 -14.26 -34.90 17.55
C LYS A 20 -14.65 -33.51 17.07
N PHE A 21 -15.64 -32.88 17.70
CA PHE A 21 -16.06 -31.52 17.39
C PHE A 21 -14.95 -30.49 17.70
N LEU A 22 -14.27 -30.64 18.85
CA LEU A 22 -13.16 -29.77 19.24
C LEU A 22 -11.96 -29.93 18.31
N GLY A 23 -11.67 -31.16 17.87
CA GLY A 23 -10.64 -31.43 16.87
C GLY A 23 -10.96 -30.77 15.53
N PHE A 24 -12.21 -30.86 15.07
CA PHE A 24 -12.66 -30.17 13.86
C PHE A 24 -12.53 -28.64 13.96
N LEU A 25 -12.94 -28.07 15.10
CA LEU A 25 -12.82 -26.62 15.34
C LEU A 25 -11.35 -26.17 15.36
N SER A 26 -10.46 -26.99 15.93
CA SER A 26 -9.01 -26.74 15.95
C SER A 26 -8.40 -26.69 14.55
N ILE A 27 -8.84 -27.59 13.64
CA ILE A 27 -8.40 -27.59 12.24
C ILE A 27 -8.85 -26.31 11.54
N ILE A 28 -10.12 -25.90 11.71
CA ILE A 28 -10.63 -24.65 11.13
C ILE A 28 -9.85 -23.45 11.64
N ALA A 29 -9.62 -23.38 12.95
CA ALA A 29 -8.87 -22.29 13.58
C ALA A 29 -7.43 -22.22 13.03
N SER A 30 -6.80 -23.37 12.81
CA SER A 30 -5.44 -23.45 12.26
C SER A 30 -5.40 -22.94 10.82
N ILE A 31 -6.36 -23.34 9.98
CA ILE A 31 -6.47 -22.84 8.59
C ILE A 31 -6.68 -21.32 8.59
N PHE A 32 -7.58 -20.84 9.45
CA PHE A 32 -7.87 -19.41 9.56
C PHE A 32 -6.63 -18.61 10.00
N PHE A 33 -5.87 -19.14 10.96
CA PHE A 33 -4.63 -18.53 11.43
C PHE A 33 -3.56 -18.45 10.33
N ILE A 34 -3.39 -19.53 9.55
CA ILE A 34 -2.47 -19.55 8.41
C ILE A 34 -2.92 -18.55 7.35
N SER A 35 -4.22 -18.51 7.03
CA SER A 35 -4.80 -17.54 6.10
C SER A 35 -4.55 -16.10 6.55
N LEU A 36 -4.69 -15.81 7.84
CA LEU A 36 -4.49 -14.48 8.40
C LEU A 36 -3.03 -14.00 8.28
N LEU A 37 -2.06 -14.91 8.29
CA LEU A 37 -0.64 -14.59 8.10
C LEU A 37 -0.29 -14.37 6.62
N ILE A 38 -0.85 -15.19 5.71
CA ILE A 38 -0.51 -15.15 4.29
C ILE A 38 -1.24 -14.00 3.56
N PHE A 39 -2.50 -13.76 3.92
CA PHE A 39 -3.35 -12.76 3.27
C PHE A 39 -2.75 -11.33 3.23
N PRO A 40 -2.22 -10.76 4.33
CA PRO A 40 -1.63 -9.43 4.30
C PRO A 40 -0.37 -9.36 3.43
N ILE A 41 0.45 -10.41 3.40
CA ILE A 41 1.65 -10.48 2.54
C ILE A 41 1.24 -10.44 1.07
N TYR A 42 0.23 -11.22 0.71
CA TYR A 42 -0.34 -11.22 -0.64
C TYR A 42 -0.90 -9.84 -1.03
N LEU A 43 -1.60 -9.17 -0.10
CA LEU A 43 -2.19 -7.86 -0.35
C LEU A 43 -1.12 -6.78 -0.59
N ILE A 44 -0.08 -6.76 0.25
CA ILE A 44 1.06 -5.84 0.11
C ILE A 44 1.78 -6.09 -1.22
N GLY A 45 2.04 -7.35 -1.58
CA GLY A 45 2.66 -7.69 -2.86
C GLY A 45 1.84 -7.22 -4.05
N LYS A 46 0.51 -7.40 -4.02
CA LYS A 46 -0.39 -6.95 -5.09
C LYS A 46 -0.43 -5.43 -5.22
N ILE A 47 -0.47 -4.70 -4.11
CA ILE A 47 -0.46 -3.23 -4.16
C ILE A 47 0.92 -2.75 -4.64
N GLY A 48 2.00 -3.37 -4.15
CA GLY A 48 3.38 -3.03 -4.49
C GLY A 48 3.71 -3.21 -5.97
N THR A 49 3.10 -4.16 -6.67
CA THR A 49 3.30 -4.33 -8.13
C THR A 49 2.69 -3.21 -8.96
N ASP A 50 1.70 -2.50 -8.42
CA ASP A 50 1.06 -1.35 -9.07
C ASP A 50 1.74 -0.03 -8.69
N LEU A 51 2.73 -0.04 -7.78
CA LEU A 51 3.49 1.15 -7.43
C LEU A 51 4.53 1.45 -8.52
N PRO A 52 4.65 2.71 -8.96
CA PRO A 52 5.73 3.11 -9.86
C PRO A 52 7.09 2.90 -9.17
N ASP A 53 8.12 2.68 -9.98
CA ASP A 53 9.48 2.49 -9.47
C ASP A 53 9.95 3.76 -8.74
N ILE A 54 10.67 3.60 -7.64
CA ILE A 54 11.14 4.74 -6.81
C ILE A 54 12.08 5.62 -7.64
N ASP A 55 12.79 5.03 -8.59
CA ASP A 55 13.70 5.74 -9.49
C ASP A 55 12.94 6.72 -10.42
N GLU A 56 11.65 6.51 -10.68
CA GLU A 56 10.81 7.48 -11.42
C GLU A 56 10.45 8.73 -10.60
N LEU A 57 10.66 8.70 -9.28
CA LEU A 57 10.49 9.85 -8.40
C LEU A 57 11.73 10.74 -8.35
N THR A 58 12.83 10.34 -9.01
CA THR A 58 13.92 11.28 -9.26
C THR A 58 13.40 12.42 -10.13
N PRO A 59 13.82 13.68 -9.88
CA PRO A 59 13.38 14.80 -10.69
C PRO A 59 13.75 14.51 -12.15
N ARG A 60 12.74 14.26 -13.00
CA ARG A 60 12.95 14.13 -14.43
C ARG A 60 13.65 15.39 -14.91
N GLU A 61 14.59 15.24 -15.84
CA GLU A 61 15.10 16.40 -16.57
C GLU A 61 13.94 17.06 -17.30
N GLN A 62 13.48 18.19 -16.78
CA GLN A 62 12.44 18.99 -17.41
C GLN A 62 13.11 19.83 -18.50
N SER A 63 12.49 19.92 -19.67
CA SER A 63 12.93 20.90 -20.66
C SER A 63 12.68 22.29 -20.10
N LEU A 64 13.75 23.07 -19.92
CA LEU A 64 13.69 24.44 -19.42
C LEU A 64 14.06 25.42 -20.52
N THR A 65 13.47 26.61 -20.45
CA THR A 65 13.84 27.73 -21.32
C THR A 65 15.22 28.26 -20.95
N THR A 66 16.10 28.37 -21.94
CA THR A 66 17.41 29.04 -21.78
C THR A 66 17.26 30.53 -22.04
N GLU A 67 17.73 31.35 -21.11
CA GLU A 67 17.73 32.82 -21.22
C GLU A 67 19.14 33.31 -21.61
N ILE A 68 19.26 34.07 -22.70
CA ILE A 68 20.53 34.63 -23.20
C ILE A 68 20.59 36.10 -22.83
N TYR A 69 21.65 36.51 -22.13
CA TYR A 69 21.86 37.87 -21.64
C TYR A 69 23.07 38.56 -22.31
N ALA A 70 22.98 39.86 -22.50
CA ALA A 70 24.11 40.71 -22.89
C ALA A 70 25.05 40.97 -21.70
N SER A 71 26.22 41.55 -21.98
CA SER A 71 27.22 41.87 -20.94
C SER A 71 26.75 42.88 -19.91
N ASP A 72 25.73 43.69 -20.23
CA ASP A 72 25.11 44.65 -19.31
C ASP A 72 23.94 44.05 -18.49
N GLY A 73 23.66 42.75 -18.68
CA GLY A 73 22.56 42.05 -18.02
C GLY A 73 21.20 42.21 -18.70
N SER A 74 21.11 42.89 -19.85
CA SER A 74 19.87 42.96 -20.62
C SER A 74 19.58 41.61 -21.30
N LEU A 75 18.32 41.21 -21.31
CA LEU A 75 17.90 39.96 -21.96
C LEU A 75 17.90 40.13 -23.49
N LEU A 76 18.55 39.21 -24.19
CA LEU A 76 18.65 39.20 -25.65
C LEU A 76 17.68 38.23 -26.31
N ALA A 77 17.52 37.03 -25.76
CA ALA A 77 16.69 35.99 -26.35
C ALA A 77 16.28 34.91 -25.35
N TYR A 78 15.17 34.24 -25.66
CA TYR A 78 14.78 32.97 -25.07
C TYR A 78 15.04 31.86 -26.09
N LEU A 79 15.61 30.76 -25.63
CA LEU A 79 15.76 29.53 -26.42
C LEU A 79 15.00 28.42 -25.73
N HIS A 80 13.89 28.02 -26.34
CA HIS A 80 13.10 26.87 -25.94
C HIS A 80 12.65 26.12 -27.20
N ALA A 81 12.41 24.81 -27.06
CA ALA A 81 11.80 24.01 -28.12
C ALA A 81 10.28 24.16 -28.02
N GLU A 82 9.56 23.05 -27.91
CA GLU A 82 8.10 23.02 -27.76
C GLU A 82 7.63 23.51 -26.37
N GLU A 83 8.46 23.36 -25.34
CA GLU A 83 8.12 23.67 -23.95
C GLU A 83 8.77 24.98 -23.50
N ASP A 84 7.97 26.00 -23.17
CA ASP A 84 8.43 27.22 -22.50
C ASP A 84 8.19 27.09 -20.99
N ARG A 85 9.26 26.81 -20.24
CA ARG A 85 9.19 26.51 -18.81
C ARG A 85 10.31 27.22 -18.04
N LYS A 86 9.93 27.79 -16.89
CA LYS A 86 10.83 28.42 -15.93
C LYS A 86 10.61 27.83 -14.54
N ILE A 87 11.70 27.50 -13.86
CA ILE A 87 11.64 27.07 -12.46
C ILE A 87 11.37 28.29 -11.59
N VAL A 88 10.32 28.21 -10.78
CA VAL A 88 9.95 29.23 -9.78
C VAL A 88 9.83 28.53 -8.42
N PRO A 89 10.59 28.92 -7.39
CA PRO A 89 10.43 28.39 -6.05
C PRO A 89 9.00 28.63 -5.52
N LEU A 90 8.42 27.63 -4.83
CA LEU A 90 7.07 27.74 -4.28
C LEU A 90 6.90 28.96 -3.35
N SER A 91 7.96 29.35 -2.64
CA SER A 91 7.98 30.53 -1.77
C SER A 91 7.82 31.86 -2.51
N GLU A 92 8.10 31.91 -3.81
CA GLU A 92 7.93 33.09 -4.66
C GLU A 92 6.53 33.14 -5.30
N ILE A 93 5.76 32.06 -5.22
CA ILE A 93 4.40 31.99 -5.75
C ILE A 93 3.43 32.62 -4.75
N SER A 94 2.51 33.45 -5.25
CA SER A 94 1.46 34.06 -4.44
C SER A 94 0.60 33.00 -3.75
N LYS A 95 0.31 33.22 -2.46
CA LYS A 95 -0.54 32.31 -1.67
C LYS A 95 -1.90 32.07 -2.32
N TYR A 96 -2.49 33.09 -2.94
CA TYR A 96 -3.77 32.94 -3.64
C TYR A 96 -3.73 31.94 -4.79
N VAL A 97 -2.59 31.83 -5.50
CA VAL A 97 -2.41 30.87 -6.60
C VAL A 97 -2.26 29.45 -6.06
N ILE A 98 -1.52 29.30 -4.97
CA ILE A 98 -1.35 28.02 -4.28
C ILE A 98 -2.71 27.51 -3.78
N ASP A 99 -3.42 28.35 -3.02
CA ASP A 99 -4.74 28.02 -2.43
C ASP A 99 -5.82 27.75 -3.48
N ALA A 100 -5.68 28.27 -4.70
CA ALA A 100 -6.62 28.02 -5.80
C ALA A 100 -6.36 26.70 -6.55
N THR A 101 -5.15 26.13 -6.41
CA THR A 101 -4.70 24.99 -7.23
C THR A 101 -4.60 23.69 -6.42
N ILE A 102 -4.27 23.78 -5.12
CA ILE A 102 -4.09 22.65 -4.20
C ILE A 102 -5.27 22.58 -3.24
#